data_AF-A0A9P9GEA9-F1
#
_entry.id   AF-A0A9P9GEA9-F1
#
_cell.length_a   1.000
_cell.length_b   1.000
_cell.length_c   1.000
_cell.angle_alpha   90.00
_cell.angle_beta   90.00
_cell.angle_gamma   90.00
#
_symmetry.space_group_name_H-M   'P 1'
#
loop_
_entity.id
_entity.type
_entity.pdbx_description
1 polymer ?
#
loop_
_entity_poly.entity_id
_entity_poly.type
_entity_poly.pdbx_seq_one_letter_code
_entity_poly.pdbx_strand_id
1 'polypeptide(L)'
;MASYPPGRCCTAGFKHEGTPQGKDIRIAGGKHAAYLATPPPDTPKKPAAVLYLPDIMGIWQNSRLLADEFAANGYLTLVLDTFNGDSVANRQTVWQTV
;
A
#
# COMPACT_ATOMS: atom_id res chain seq x y z
N MET A 1 -23.32 28.07 8.59
CA MET A 1 -22.53 26.82 8.69
C MET A 1 -21.09 27.16 8.37
N ALA A 2 -20.23 27.38 9.38
CA ALA A 2 -18.79 27.49 9.15
C ALA A 2 -18.22 26.07 9.33
N SER A 3 -17.70 25.49 8.24
CA SER A 3 -16.93 24.25 8.30
C SER A 3 -15.79 24.43 9.31
N TYR A 4 -15.54 23.41 10.13
CA TYR A 4 -14.41 23.41 11.06
C TYR A 4 -13.12 23.79 10.32
N PRO A 5 -12.19 24.52 10.98
CA PRO A 5 -10.89 24.81 10.38
C PRO A 5 -10.24 23.49 9.92
N PRO A 6 -9.53 23.49 8.78
CA PRO A 6 -8.94 22.28 8.22
C PRO A 6 -8.06 21.61 9.28
N GLY A 7 -8.46 20.42 9.71
CA GLY A 7 -7.72 19.63 10.67
C GLY A 7 -6.45 19.05 10.05
N ARG A 8 -5.65 18.33 10.85
CA ARG A 8 -4.46 17.62 10.34
C ARG A 8 -4.79 16.65 9.20
N CYS A 9 -6.02 16.13 9.12
CA CYS A 9 -6.48 15.29 8.02
C CYS A 9 -6.57 16.01 6.66
N CYS A 10 -6.55 17.35 6.63
CA CYS A 10 -6.59 18.16 5.41
C CYS A 10 -5.21 18.72 5.02
N THR A 11 -4.26 18.76 5.94
CA THR A 11 -2.90 19.27 5.71
C THR A 11 -1.84 18.18 5.61
N ALA A 12 -2.11 16.99 6.16
CA ALA A 12 -1.29 15.81 5.94
C ALA A 12 -1.65 15.19 4.58
N GLY A 13 -0.75 15.30 3.62
CA GLY A 13 -0.85 14.61 2.33
C GLY A 13 -0.45 13.13 2.45
N PHE A 14 -0.85 12.36 1.45
CA PHE A 14 -0.43 10.98 1.27
C PHE A 14 0.81 10.92 0.38
N LYS A 15 1.66 9.90 0.57
CA LYS A 15 2.86 9.73 -0.26
C LYS A 15 2.49 9.28 -1.66
N HIS A 16 2.62 10.19 -2.63
CA HIS A 16 2.51 9.86 -4.06
C HIS A 16 3.77 9.21 -4.62
N GLU A 17 4.92 9.45 -3.98
CA GLU A 17 6.24 8.98 -4.41
C GLU A 17 7.05 8.56 -3.18
N GLY A 18 7.93 7.59 -3.34
CA GLY A 18 8.77 7.09 -2.26
C GLY A 18 9.24 5.66 -2.46
N THR A 19 10.12 5.21 -1.55
CA THR A 19 10.61 3.83 -1.50
C THR A 19 9.71 2.97 -0.63
N PRO A 20 9.14 1.87 -1.16
CA PRO A 20 8.33 0.94 -0.40
C PRO A 20 9.17 0.23 0.70
N GLN A 21 8.67 0.15 1.93
CA GLN A 21 9.38 -0.40 3.10
C GLN A 21 8.85 -1.74 3.63
N GLY A 22 7.63 -2.11 3.29
CA GLY A 22 7.12 -3.47 3.46
C GLY A 22 7.89 -4.53 2.65
N LYS A 23 7.51 -5.79 2.87
CA LYS A 23 8.20 -6.98 2.35
C LYS A 23 7.35 -7.70 1.33
N ASP A 24 7.96 -8.07 0.21
CA ASP A 24 7.39 -9.01 -0.76
C ASP A 24 7.40 -10.43 -0.14
N ILE A 25 6.22 -11.03 -0.04
CA ILE A 25 6.00 -12.39 0.48
C ILE A 25 5.19 -13.21 -0.53
N ARG A 26 5.16 -14.53 -0.36
CA ARG A 26 4.25 -15.41 -1.09
C ARG A 26 3.36 -16.16 -0.12
N ILE A 27 2.07 -16.21 -0.44
CA ILE A 27 1.05 -16.88 0.37
C ILE A 27 0.45 -18.08 -0.40
N ALA A 28 -0.31 -18.92 0.31
CA ALA A 28 -0.92 -20.13 -0.22
C ALA A 28 0.07 -21.10 -0.91
N GLY A 29 1.19 -21.39 -0.24
CA GLY A 29 2.19 -22.33 -0.74
C GLY A 29 3.01 -21.83 -1.94
N GLY A 30 3.06 -20.51 -2.16
CA GLY A 30 3.85 -19.90 -3.22
C GLY A 30 3.06 -19.45 -4.44
N LYS A 31 1.74 -19.68 -4.47
CA LYS A 31 0.90 -19.38 -5.64
C LYS A 31 0.60 -17.89 -5.81
N HIS A 32 0.29 -17.18 -4.71
CA HIS A 32 -0.05 -15.76 -4.79
C HIS A 32 1.09 -14.91 -4.25
N ALA A 33 1.51 -13.92 -5.03
CA ALA A 33 2.38 -12.85 -4.55
C ALA A 33 1.60 -11.96 -3.58
N ALA A 34 2.27 -11.47 -2.56
CA ALA A 34 1.67 -10.55 -1.60
C ALA A 34 2.73 -9.58 -1.08
N TYR A 35 2.29 -8.41 -0.64
CA TYR A 35 3.15 -7.41 -0.05
C TYR A 35 2.68 -7.12 1.37
N LEU A 36 3.54 -7.40 2.34
CA LEU A 36 3.25 -7.24 3.76
C LEU A 36 3.91 -5.98 4.29
N ALA A 37 3.12 -4.99 4.65
CA ALA A 37 3.57 -3.80 5.35
C ALA A 37 3.25 -3.93 6.84
N THR A 38 4.31 -3.95 7.63
CA THR A 38 4.24 -4.14 9.09
C THR A 38 4.38 -2.78 9.77
N PRO A 39 3.52 -2.43 10.73
CA PRO A 39 3.65 -1.18 11.46
C PRO A 39 5.00 -1.11 12.21
N PRO A 40 5.64 0.08 12.27
CA PRO A 40 6.87 0.28 13.02
C PRO A 40 6.70 -0.11 14.51
N PRO A 41 7.76 -0.57 15.18
CA PRO A 41 7.69 -0.98 16.59
C PRO A 41 7.25 0.14 17.53
N ASP A 42 7.54 1.41 17.20
CA ASP A 42 7.14 2.60 17.97
C ASP A 42 5.68 3.03 17.75
N THR A 43 4.95 2.41 16.82
CA THR A 43 3.56 2.80 16.50
C THR A 43 2.57 1.89 17.24
N PRO A 44 1.56 2.45 17.93
CA PRO A 44 0.55 1.65 18.62
C PRO A 44 -0.24 0.80 17.61
N LYS A 45 -0.07 -0.52 17.71
CA LYS A 45 -0.76 -1.48 16.84
C LYS A 45 -2.26 -1.41 17.07
N LYS A 46 -3.02 -1.24 16.00
CA LYS A 46 -4.48 -1.35 16.03
C LYS A 46 -4.89 -2.83 16.08
N PRO A 47 -6.04 -3.16 16.69
CA PRO A 47 -6.56 -4.54 16.71
C PRO A 47 -7.06 -5.02 15.34
N ALA A 48 -7.20 -4.12 14.37
CA ALA A 48 -7.65 -4.41 13.02
C ALA A 48 -6.47 -4.47 12.03
N ALA A 49 -6.56 -5.38 11.08
CA ALA A 49 -5.67 -5.47 9.92
C ALA A 49 -6.41 -5.04 8.66
N VAL A 50 -5.70 -4.49 7.69
CA VAL A 50 -6.25 -4.08 6.39
C VAL A 50 -5.79 -5.09 5.34
N LEU A 51 -6.78 -5.69 4.67
CA LEU A 51 -6.55 -6.48 3.48
C LEU A 51 -6.74 -5.58 2.26
N TYR A 52 -5.66 -5.34 1.53
CA TYR A 52 -5.65 -4.50 0.35
C TYR A 52 -5.72 -5.38 -0.90
N LEU A 53 -6.82 -5.26 -1.65
CA LEU A 53 -7.02 -5.96 -2.91
C LEU A 53 -6.77 -4.97 -4.05
N PRO A 54 -5.62 -5.07 -4.74
CA PRO A 54 -5.33 -4.23 -5.89
C PRO A 54 -6.26 -4.59 -7.05
N ASP A 55 -6.59 -3.59 -7.85
CA ASP A 55 -7.34 -3.74 -9.09
C ASP A 55 -6.43 -4.34 -10.19
N ILE A 56 -6.86 -4.30 -11.45
CA ILE A 56 -6.24 -4.87 -12.66
C ILE A 56 -4.72 -4.66 -12.79
N MET A 57 -4.17 -3.66 -12.11
CA MET A 57 -2.75 -3.32 -12.11
C MET A 57 -1.90 -4.14 -11.11
N GLY A 58 -2.51 -4.94 -10.24
CA GLY A 58 -1.83 -5.82 -9.30
C GLY A 58 -0.94 -5.09 -8.26
N ILE A 59 0.15 -5.75 -7.85
CA ILE A 59 1.10 -5.21 -6.87
C ILE A 59 2.05 -4.22 -7.56
N TRP A 60 1.63 -2.96 -7.66
CA TRP A 60 2.43 -1.85 -8.17
C TRP A 60 2.89 -0.92 -7.02
N GLN A 61 3.96 -0.15 -7.24
CA GLN A 61 4.55 0.88 -6.38
C GLN A 61 3.51 1.73 -5.64
N ASN A 62 2.46 2.23 -6.30
CA ASN A 62 1.42 3.01 -5.62
C ASN A 62 0.66 2.20 -4.56
N SER A 63 0.29 0.95 -4.87
CA SER A 63 -0.34 0.02 -3.93
C SER A 63 0.56 -0.29 -2.74
N ARG A 64 1.87 -0.40 -2.97
CA ARG A 64 2.88 -0.62 -1.91
C ARG A 64 2.99 0.61 -0.99
N LEU A 65 3.05 1.81 -1.56
CA LEU A 65 3.14 3.06 -0.79
C LEU A 65 1.90 3.30 0.08
N LEU A 66 0.71 3.00 -0.45
CA LEU A 66 -0.53 3.08 0.32
C LEU A 66 -0.52 2.07 1.47
N ALA A 67 -0.08 0.83 1.23
CA ALA A 67 0.03 -0.18 2.27
C ALA A 67 0.99 0.26 3.40
N ASP A 68 2.13 0.86 3.04
CA ASP A 68 3.09 1.41 4.00
C ASP A 68 2.50 2.58 4.80
N GLU A 69 1.66 3.42 4.20
CA GLU A 69 1.02 4.53 4.89
C GLU A 69 -0.04 4.05 5.90
N PHE A 70 -0.81 3.01 5.55
CA PHE A 70 -1.68 2.34 6.52
C PHE A 70 -0.88 1.69 7.65
N ALA A 71 0.29 1.12 7.35
CA ALA A 71 1.21 0.58 8.36
C ALA A 71 1.79 1.66 9.27
N ALA A 72 2.13 2.83 8.73
CA ALA A 72 2.57 3.98 9.52
C ALA A 72 1.48 4.49 10.47
N ASN A 73 0.20 4.27 10.14
CA ASN A 73 -0.94 4.58 11.01
C ASN A 73 -1.27 3.46 12.03
N GLY A 74 -0.47 2.39 12.08
CA GLY A 74 -0.59 1.32 13.06
C GLY A 74 -1.44 0.13 12.62
N TYR A 75 -1.86 0.06 11.35
CA TYR A 75 -2.60 -1.08 10.81
C TYR A 75 -1.64 -2.09 10.17
N LEU A 76 -1.81 -3.38 10.47
CA LEU A 76 -1.10 -4.40 9.71
C LEU A 76 -1.76 -4.52 8.33
N THR A 77 -1.01 -4.30 7.26
CA THR A 77 -1.56 -4.21 5.91
C THR A 77 -0.96 -5.27 5.00
N LEU A 78 -1.84 -6.02 4.35
CA LEU A 78 -1.47 -7.08 3.42
C LEU A 78 -2.08 -6.78 2.06
N VAL A 79 -1.23 -6.54 1.07
CA VAL A 79 -1.62 -6.45 -0.34
C VAL A 79 -1.56 -7.85 -0.92
N LEU A 80 -2.63 -8.31 -1.57
CA LEU A 80 -2.65 -9.62 -2.22
C LEU A 80 -2.72 -9.48 -3.73
N ASP A 81 -1.94 -10.27 -4.46
CA ASP A 81 -2.15 -10.44 -5.89
C ASP A 81 -3.36 -11.34 -6.16
N THR A 82 -4.46 -10.73 -6.57
CA THR A 82 -5.72 -11.39 -6.94
C THR A 82 -5.69 -11.97 -8.35
N PHE A 83 -4.74 -11.57 -9.19
CA PHE A 83 -4.66 -11.95 -10.60
C PHE A 83 -3.62 -13.05 -10.88
N ASN A 84 -2.95 -13.58 -9.85
CA ASN A 84 -2.02 -14.72 -9.99
C ASN A 84 -0.93 -14.48 -11.07
N GLY A 85 -0.42 -13.25 -11.15
CA GLY A 85 0.56 -12.83 -12.15
C GLY A 85 0.00 -12.36 -13.49
N ASP A 86 -1.32 -12.45 -13.74
CA ASP A 86 -1.99 -11.97 -14.97
C ASP A 86 -2.54 -10.54 -14.82
N SER A 87 -1.90 -9.70 -14.00
CA SER A 87 -2.23 -8.27 -13.95
C SER A 87 -1.82 -7.58 -15.25
N VAL A 88 -2.58 -6.57 -15.69
CA VAL A 88 -2.20 -5.75 -16.85
C VAL A 88 -0.83 -5.13 -16.59
N ALA A 89 0.13 -5.45 -17.45
CA ALA A 89 1.47 -4.92 -17.37
C ALA A 89 1.42 -3.39 -17.52
N ASN A 90 1.58 -2.67 -16.41
CA ASN A 90 1.79 -1.24 -16.47
C ASN A 90 3.18 -0.99 -17.06
N ARG A 91 3.22 -0.58 -18.32
CA ARG A 91 4.43 -0.21 -19.06
C ARG A 91 4.92 1.17 -18.57
N GLN A 92 5.34 1.26 -17.31
CA GLN A 92 5.78 2.51 -16.68
C GLN A 92 7.20 2.95 -17.08
N THR A 93 7.93 2.13 -17.85
CA THR A 93 9.26 2.46 -18.37
C THR A 93 9.26 3.58 -19.43
N VAL A 94 8.10 3.98 -19.95
CA VAL A 94 8.01 5.04 -20.99
C VAL A 94 8.03 6.46 -20.41
N TRP A 95 7.59 6.68 -19.16
CA TRP A 95 7.42 8.04 -18.60
C TRP A 95 8.55 8.48 -17.65
N GLN A 96 9.61 7.68 -17.48
CA GLN A 96 10.81 8.08 -16.73
C GLN A 96 11.97 8.57 -17.63
N THR A 97 11.75 8.74 -18.93
CA THR A 97 12.79 9.17 -19.91
C THR A 97 12.42 10.41 -20.74
N VAL A 98 11.43 11.20 -20.32
CA VAL A 98 11.17 12.54 -20.88
C VAL A 98 11.26 13.62 -19.82
#